data_AF-A0A126ZGS0-F1
#
_entry.id   AF-A0A126ZGS0-F1
#
_cell.length_a   1.000
_cell.length_b   1.000
_cell.length_c   1.000
_cell.angle_alpha   90.00
_cell.angle_beta   90.00
_cell.angle_gamma   90.00
#
_symmetry.space_group_name_H-M   'P 1'
#
loop_
_entity.id
_entity.type
_entity.pdbx_description
1 polymer ?
#
loop_
_entity_poly.entity_id
_entity_poly.type
_entity_poly.pdbx_seq_one_letter_code
_entity_poly.pdbx_strand_id
1 'polypeptide(L)'
;MKITATTLLAALLTLCGGSVHALGSNYSYETFETPDSVTWVQLCGAWGKNRQGAFRVVHAEQYAQSFLYVQWMTRDANGGLHAERTVAIAELDNDHSEVALSDLTCRATPRGIVVTAKAESGHDDKLRRVTIEVGPAPGQYRYQPQRTR
;
A
#
# COMPACT_ATOMS: atom_id res chain seq x y z
N MET A 1 -66.62 34.73 23.55
CA MET A 1 -65.73 35.30 22.51
C MET A 1 -64.75 36.22 23.23
N LYS A 2 -63.43 36.05 23.26
CA LYS A 2 -62.47 35.18 22.57
C LYS A 2 -61.38 34.81 23.60
N ILE A 3 -60.98 33.54 23.63
CA ILE A 3 -59.79 33.07 24.34
C ILE A 3 -58.69 33.03 23.28
N THR A 4 -57.62 33.80 23.45
CA THR A 4 -56.40 33.70 22.64
C THR A 4 -55.29 33.23 23.54
N ALA A 5 -55.20 31.91 23.69
CA ALA A 5 -53.98 31.23 24.06
C ALA A 5 -53.21 31.00 22.76
N THR A 6 -52.10 31.70 22.56
CA THR A 6 -51.17 31.39 21.46
C THR A 6 -49.84 31.01 22.08
N THR A 7 -49.72 29.69 22.18
CA THR A 7 -48.59 28.82 22.48
C THR A 7 -47.24 29.36 22.01
N LEU A 8 -46.31 29.53 22.95
CA LEU A 8 -44.86 29.60 22.68
C LEU A 8 -44.38 28.21 22.23
N LEU A 9 -44.08 28.03 20.95
CA LEU A 9 -43.27 26.91 20.45
C LEU A 9 -41.83 27.39 20.25
N ALA A 10 -41.06 27.37 21.34
CA ALA A 10 -39.60 27.39 21.26
C ALA A 10 -39.13 25.93 21.27
N ALA A 11 -39.12 25.28 20.11
CA ALA A 11 -38.52 23.96 19.95
C ALA A 11 -37.08 24.15 19.43
N LEU A 12 -36.13 23.89 20.30
CA LEU A 12 -34.70 23.84 20.02
C LEU A 12 -34.43 22.89 18.84
N LEU A 13 -34.06 23.45 17.68
CA LEU A 13 -33.32 22.75 16.64
C LEU A 13 -31.82 22.94 16.90
N THR A 14 -31.34 22.44 18.03
CA THR A 14 -29.90 22.30 18.32
C THR A 14 -29.60 20.84 18.53
N LEU A 15 -29.60 20.03 17.47
CA LEU A 15 -29.00 18.69 17.43
C LEU A 15 -29.15 18.19 15.99
N CYS A 16 -28.06 18.31 15.24
CA CYS A 16 -27.69 17.51 14.06
C CYS A 16 -26.71 18.30 13.16
N GLY A 17 -25.70 18.92 13.76
CA GLY A 17 -24.40 19.05 13.12
C GLY A 17 -23.57 17.87 13.59
N GLY A 18 -24.00 16.64 13.23
CA GLY A 18 -23.19 15.46 13.48
C GLY A 18 -21.83 15.74 12.87
N SER A 19 -20.81 15.84 13.71
CA SER A 19 -19.44 15.79 13.26
C SER A 19 -19.35 14.57 12.34
N VAL A 20 -19.24 14.82 11.04
CA VAL A 20 -18.73 13.83 10.10
C VAL A 20 -17.27 13.67 10.51
N HIS A 21 -17.06 12.93 11.59
CA HIS A 21 -15.78 12.35 11.87
C HIS A 21 -15.64 11.29 10.78
N ALA A 22 -15.05 11.68 9.65
CA ALA A 22 -14.25 10.73 8.90
C ALA A 22 -13.16 10.29 9.90
N LEU A 23 -13.49 9.28 10.70
CA LEU A 23 -12.57 8.56 11.58
C LEU A 23 -11.67 7.73 10.67
N GLY A 24 -10.89 8.41 9.83
CA GLY A 24 -9.67 7.86 9.29
C GLY A 24 -8.80 7.56 10.50
N SER A 25 -8.67 6.28 10.80
CA SER A 25 -7.74 5.86 11.85
C SER A 25 -6.35 6.12 11.29
N ASN A 26 -5.56 6.95 11.97
CA ASN A 26 -4.18 7.18 11.58
C ASN A 26 -3.39 5.91 11.91
N TYR A 27 -3.18 5.06 10.92
CA TYR A 27 -2.36 3.87 11.05
C TYR A 27 -0.90 4.23 10.82
N SER A 28 -0.02 3.92 11.78
CA SER A 28 1.41 4.06 11.56
C SER A 28 1.85 3.07 10.47
N TYR A 29 2.86 3.46 9.68
CA TYR A 29 3.47 2.60 8.65
C TYR A 29 3.85 1.20 9.19
N GLU A 30 4.21 1.12 10.48
CA GLU A 30 4.53 -0.11 11.21
C GLU A 30 3.36 -1.10 11.29
N THR A 31 2.12 -0.62 11.31
CA THR A 31 0.91 -1.48 11.29
C THR A 31 0.84 -2.31 10.01
N PHE A 32 1.44 -1.81 8.94
CA PHE A 32 1.48 -2.46 7.65
C PHE A 32 2.77 -3.28 7.44
N GLU A 33 3.68 -3.44 8.41
CA GLU A 33 4.88 -4.29 8.19
C GLU A 33 4.52 -5.76 7.90
N THR A 34 3.37 -6.23 8.37
CA THR A 34 2.85 -7.58 8.14
C THR A 34 1.38 -7.50 7.75
N PRO A 35 1.06 -7.38 6.45
CA PRO A 35 -0.33 -7.32 6.03
C PRO A 35 -1.03 -8.65 6.34
N ASP A 36 -2.28 -8.59 6.79
CA ASP A 36 -3.09 -9.75 7.17
C ASP A 36 -3.56 -10.57 5.95
N SER A 37 -3.62 -9.96 4.77
CA SER A 37 -4.20 -10.48 3.54
C SER A 37 -3.20 -10.49 2.37
N VAL A 38 -2.17 -11.32 2.46
CA VAL A 38 -1.26 -11.53 1.31
C VAL A 38 -2.02 -12.17 0.15
N THR A 39 -2.13 -11.45 -0.97
CA THR A 39 -2.86 -11.91 -2.16
C THR A 39 -1.92 -12.44 -3.25
N TRP A 40 -0.66 -12.00 -3.26
CA TRP A 40 0.31 -12.45 -4.25
C TRP A 40 1.75 -12.42 -3.74
N VAL A 41 2.52 -13.47 -4.06
CA VAL A 41 3.93 -13.58 -3.73
C VAL A 41 4.69 -14.09 -4.94
N GLN A 42 5.77 -13.39 -5.31
CA GLN A 42 6.64 -13.84 -6.38
C GLN A 42 8.12 -13.74 -5.99
N LEU A 43 8.86 -14.83 -6.17
CA LEU A 43 10.32 -14.79 -6.19
C LEU A 43 10.81 -14.23 -7.53
N CYS A 44 11.69 -13.24 -7.50
CA CYS A 44 12.16 -12.54 -8.67
C CYS A 44 13.67 -12.42 -8.68
N GLY A 45 14.31 -13.12 -9.61
CA GLY A 45 15.76 -13.04 -9.74
C GLY A 45 16.51 -13.50 -8.49
N ALA A 46 17.82 -13.38 -8.56
CA ALA A 46 18.72 -13.80 -7.50
C ALA A 46 19.39 -12.59 -6.88
N TRP A 47 19.71 -12.68 -5.60
CA TRP A 47 20.30 -11.61 -4.80
C TRP A 47 21.45 -12.16 -3.92
N GLY A 48 22.23 -11.24 -3.36
CA GLY A 48 23.28 -11.52 -2.40
C GLY A 48 24.59 -11.95 -3.06
N LYS A 49 25.60 -12.15 -2.20
CA LYS A 49 26.91 -12.66 -2.63
C LYS A 49 26.71 -14.01 -3.34
N ASN A 50 27.33 -14.17 -4.50
CA ASN A 50 27.23 -15.38 -5.32
C ASN A 50 25.80 -15.76 -5.75
N ARG A 51 24.82 -14.83 -5.69
CA ARG A 51 23.43 -15.05 -6.15
C ARG A 51 22.71 -16.20 -5.42
N GLN A 52 23.05 -16.44 -4.15
CA GLN A 52 22.46 -17.53 -3.35
C GLN A 52 21.11 -17.16 -2.73
N GLY A 53 20.83 -15.87 -2.60
CA GLY A 53 19.55 -15.34 -2.18
C GLY A 53 18.60 -15.09 -3.34
N ALA A 54 17.42 -14.55 -3.03
CA ALA A 54 16.41 -14.16 -4.00
C ALA A 54 15.80 -12.82 -3.61
N PHE A 55 15.26 -12.08 -4.59
CA PHE A 55 14.27 -11.06 -4.23
C PHE A 55 12.90 -11.74 -4.12
N ARG A 56 12.09 -11.33 -3.16
CA ARG A 56 10.68 -11.72 -3.06
C ARG A 56 9.83 -10.45 -3.06
N VAL A 57 8.83 -10.41 -3.91
CA VAL A 57 7.82 -9.35 -3.91
C VAL A 57 6.56 -9.91 -3.31
N VAL A 58 5.97 -9.16 -2.38
CA VAL A 58 4.74 -9.51 -1.69
C VAL A 58 3.74 -8.41 -1.94
N HIS A 59 2.57 -8.77 -2.43
CA HIS A 59 1.43 -7.89 -2.54
C HIS A 59 0.33 -8.36 -1.60
N ALA A 60 -0.32 -7.40 -0.96
CA ALA A 60 -1.41 -7.64 -0.03
C ALA A 60 -2.48 -6.57 -0.18
N GLU A 61 -3.66 -6.83 0.37
CA GLU A 61 -4.81 -5.93 0.22
C GLU A 61 -5.58 -5.76 1.53
N GLN A 62 -5.45 -4.61 2.18
CA GLN A 62 -6.16 -4.33 3.42
C GLN A 62 -7.00 -3.06 3.27
N TYR A 63 -8.22 -3.06 3.79
CA TYR A 63 -9.11 -1.89 3.75
C TYR A 63 -9.29 -1.27 2.34
N ALA A 64 -9.40 -2.10 1.30
CA ALA A 64 -9.49 -1.69 -0.11
C ALA A 64 -8.25 -0.94 -0.65
N GLN A 65 -7.11 -1.07 0.00
CA GLN A 65 -5.82 -0.56 -0.42
C GLN A 65 -4.84 -1.70 -0.69
N SER A 66 -4.06 -1.56 -1.76
CA SER A 66 -2.94 -2.43 -2.07
C SER A 66 -1.69 -2.01 -1.31
N PHE A 67 -0.97 -3.01 -0.79
CA PHE A 67 0.35 -2.86 -0.17
C PHE A 67 1.38 -3.67 -0.93
N LEU A 68 2.60 -3.13 -1.06
CA LEU A 68 3.67 -3.77 -1.83
C LEU A 68 4.99 -3.78 -1.07
N TYR A 69 5.52 -4.98 -0.84
CA TYR A 69 6.78 -5.18 -0.14
C TYR A 69 7.79 -5.84 -1.06
N VAL A 70 9.04 -5.40 -0.92
CA VAL A 70 10.20 -6.04 -1.51
C VAL A 70 11.08 -6.59 -0.40
N GLN A 71 11.47 -7.85 -0.57
CA GLN A 71 12.28 -8.56 0.39
C GLN A 71 13.55 -9.09 -0.26
N TRP A 72 14.65 -8.86 0.43
CA TRP A 72 15.96 -9.42 0.12
C TRP A 72 16.10 -10.70 0.94
N MET A 73 15.95 -11.85 0.29
CA MET A 73 15.88 -13.17 0.93
C MET A 73 17.24 -13.87 0.94
N THR A 74 17.75 -14.21 2.12
CA THR A 74 19.01 -14.95 2.33
C THR A 74 18.70 -16.40 2.71
N ARG A 75 19.56 -17.34 2.29
CA ARG A 75 19.48 -18.74 2.71
C ARG A 75 20.17 -18.94 4.06
N ASP A 76 19.50 -19.64 4.98
CA ASP A 76 20.10 -20.12 6.21
C ASP A 76 20.93 -21.41 5.98
N ALA A 77 21.53 -21.91 7.06
CA ALA A 77 22.33 -23.15 7.04
C ALA A 77 21.53 -24.41 6.68
N ASN A 78 20.20 -24.38 6.83
CA ASN A 78 19.29 -25.48 6.48
C ASN A 78 18.73 -25.33 5.06
N GLY A 79 19.13 -24.29 4.32
CA GLY A 79 18.68 -23.99 2.97
C GLY A 79 17.35 -23.22 2.90
N GLY A 80 16.74 -22.87 4.03
CA GLY A 80 15.51 -22.07 4.12
C GLY A 80 15.76 -20.61 3.76
N LEU A 81 14.81 -19.97 3.08
CA LEU A 81 14.89 -18.54 2.74
C LEU A 81 14.22 -17.69 3.81
N HIS A 82 14.94 -16.69 4.30
CA HIS A 82 14.43 -15.70 5.27
C HIS A 82 14.67 -14.29 4.74
N ALA A 83 13.76 -13.37 5.05
CA ALA A 83 13.95 -11.97 4.69
C ALA A 83 15.05 -11.36 5.55
N GLU A 84 16.19 -11.05 4.95
CA GLU A 84 17.24 -10.25 5.60
C GLU A 84 16.78 -8.80 5.74
N ARG A 85 16.04 -8.31 4.73
CA ARG A 85 15.41 -6.99 4.74
C ARG A 85 14.06 -7.07 4.06
N THR A 86 13.07 -6.42 4.67
CA THR A 86 11.78 -6.07 4.06
C THR A 86 11.72 -4.56 3.92
N VAL A 87 11.22 -4.08 2.78
CA VAL A 87 10.87 -2.67 2.58
C VAL A 87 9.48 -2.62 1.97
N ALA A 88 8.58 -1.88 2.60
CA ALA A 88 7.32 -1.47 2.01
C ALA A 88 7.56 -0.25 1.09
N ILE A 89 6.82 -0.16 0.00
CA ILE A 89 6.99 0.92 -0.98
C ILE A 89 6.18 2.12 -0.49
N ALA A 90 6.84 3.05 0.20
CA ALA A 90 6.19 4.16 0.91
C ALA A 90 5.30 5.04 0.01
N GLU A 91 5.58 5.11 -1.29
CA GLU A 91 4.77 5.85 -2.26
C GLU A 91 3.42 5.19 -2.59
N LEU A 92 3.25 3.91 -2.26
CA LEU A 92 2.02 3.12 -2.43
C LEU A 92 1.38 2.79 -1.06
N ASP A 93 2.22 2.50 -0.08
CA ASP A 93 1.85 2.03 1.24
C ASP A 93 1.66 3.22 2.20
N ASN A 94 0.71 4.12 1.87
CA ASN A 94 0.43 5.33 2.62
C ASN A 94 -1.07 5.46 2.96
N ASP A 95 -1.39 5.96 4.15
CA ASP A 95 -2.75 6.04 4.72
C ASP A 95 -3.67 7.08 4.07
N HIS A 96 -3.14 7.86 3.12
CA HIS A 96 -3.90 8.84 2.32
C HIS A 96 -4.10 8.40 0.87
N SER A 97 -3.73 7.17 0.50
CA SER A 97 -3.81 6.68 -0.87
C SER A 97 -4.65 5.41 -0.94
N GLU A 98 -5.94 5.56 -1.29
CA GLU A 98 -6.79 4.46 -1.75
C GLU A 98 -6.29 3.98 -3.12
N VAL A 99 -5.15 3.29 -3.16
CA VAL A 99 -4.52 2.80 -4.40
C VAL A 99 -4.71 1.30 -4.52
N ALA A 100 -5.32 0.88 -5.62
CA ALA A 100 -5.40 -0.51 -6.02
C ALA A 100 -4.32 -0.81 -7.08
N LEU A 101 -3.60 -1.92 -6.90
CA LEU A 101 -2.59 -2.41 -7.84
C LEU A 101 -3.10 -3.62 -8.61
N SER A 102 -2.89 -3.60 -9.92
CA SER A 102 -3.20 -4.71 -10.82
C SER A 102 -2.08 -4.91 -11.84
N ASP A 103 -2.13 -6.02 -12.58
CA ASP A 103 -1.11 -6.39 -13.57
C ASP A 103 0.33 -6.34 -13.01
N LEU A 104 0.51 -6.80 -11.77
CA LEU A 104 1.81 -6.87 -11.14
C LEU A 104 2.71 -7.82 -11.93
N THR A 105 3.87 -7.31 -12.30
CA THR A 105 4.92 -8.08 -12.97
C THR A 105 6.23 -7.79 -12.29
N CYS A 106 7.10 -8.79 -12.28
CA CYS A 106 8.39 -8.67 -11.63
C CYS A 106 9.44 -9.43 -12.41
N ARG A 107 10.48 -8.72 -12.84
CA ARG A 107 11.50 -9.23 -13.78
C ARG A 107 12.90 -9.01 -13.23
N ALA A 108 13.73 -10.04 -13.34
CA ALA A 108 15.15 -9.94 -13.04
C ALA A 108 15.91 -9.05 -14.02
N THR A 109 16.91 -8.34 -13.52
CA THR A 109 17.88 -7.57 -14.29
C THR A 109 19.30 -7.88 -13.82
N PRO A 110 20.35 -7.46 -14.55
CA PRO A 110 21.73 -7.61 -14.08
C PRO A 110 22.04 -6.87 -12.77
N ARG A 111 21.22 -5.88 -12.37
CA ARG A 111 21.44 -5.03 -11.19
C ARG A 111 20.42 -5.25 -10.07
N GLY A 112 19.49 -6.19 -10.22
CA GLY A 112 18.42 -6.43 -9.24
C GLY A 112 17.13 -6.85 -9.92
N ILE A 113 16.00 -6.24 -9.57
CA ILE A 113 14.70 -6.51 -10.20
C ILE A 113 14.01 -5.22 -10.62
N VAL A 114 13.07 -5.34 -11.55
CA VAL A 114 12.10 -4.30 -11.87
C VAL A 114 10.71 -4.86 -11.64
N VAL A 115 9.95 -4.19 -10.79
CA VAL A 115 8.54 -4.45 -10.55
C VAL A 115 7.73 -3.41 -11.31
N THR A 116 6.71 -3.82 -12.04
CA THR A 116 5.75 -2.89 -12.64
C THR A 116 4.33 -3.29 -12.30
N ALA A 117 3.47 -2.30 -12.12
CA ALA A 117 2.05 -2.51 -11.85
C ALA A 117 1.23 -1.39 -12.48
N LYS A 118 -0.04 -1.66 -12.78
CA LYS A 118 -1.04 -0.62 -12.93
C LYS A 118 -1.48 -0.17 -11.54
N ALA A 119 -1.67 1.13 -11.37
CA ALA A 119 -2.15 1.74 -10.15
C ALA A 119 -3.41 2.57 -10.48
N GLU A 120 -4.47 2.30 -9.74
CA GLU A 120 -5.75 3.01 -9.82
C GLU A 120 -5.99 3.70 -8.49
N SER A 121 -6.33 4.99 -8.50
CA SER A 121 -6.52 5.81 -7.30
C SER A 121 -8.00 6.06 -7.09
N GLY A 122 -8.54 5.74 -5.91
CA GLY A 122 -9.92 6.06 -5.53
C GLY A 122 -10.26 7.56 -5.58
N HIS A 123 -9.25 8.42 -5.60
CA HIS A 123 -9.39 9.88 -5.64
C HIS A 123 -9.01 10.55 -6.98
N ASP A 124 -8.50 9.80 -7.97
CA ASP A 124 -8.08 10.34 -9.27
C ASP A 124 -8.38 9.32 -10.37
N ASP A 125 -9.20 9.71 -11.35
CA ASP A 125 -9.61 8.85 -12.48
C ASP A 125 -8.44 8.49 -13.42
N LYS A 126 -7.23 9.00 -13.16
CA LYS A 126 -6.05 8.72 -13.97
C LYS A 126 -5.41 7.43 -13.53
N LEU A 127 -5.54 6.42 -14.39
CA LEU A 127 -4.68 5.25 -14.38
C LEU A 127 -3.21 5.68 -14.48
N ARG A 128 -2.37 5.04 -13.67
CA ARG A 128 -0.92 5.24 -13.69
C ARG A 128 -0.27 3.87 -13.83
N ARG A 129 0.86 3.81 -14.52
CA ARG A 129 1.76 2.66 -14.44
C ARG A 129 2.90 3.04 -13.50
N VAL A 130 3.18 2.19 -12.53
CA VAL A 130 4.30 2.40 -11.61
C VAL A 130 5.42 1.44 -11.97
N THR A 131 6.64 1.94 -11.91
CA THR A 131 7.87 1.15 -12.05
C THR A 131 8.69 1.30 -10.79
N ILE A 132 9.06 0.18 -10.18
CA ILE A 132 9.91 0.12 -9.00
C ILE A 132 11.17 -0.65 -9.39
N GLU A 133 12.29 0.05 -9.42
CA GLU A 133 13.59 -0.57 -9.62
C GLU A 133 14.20 -0.89 -8.26
N VAL A 134 14.54 -2.15 -8.03
CA VAL A 134 15.11 -2.62 -6.78
C VAL A 134 16.58 -2.95 -7.00
N GLY A 135 17.44 -2.37 -6.17
CA GLY A 135 18.88 -2.51 -6.25
C GLY A 135 19.43 -3.72 -5.49
N PRO A 136 20.73 -4.02 -5.65
CA PRO A 136 21.37 -5.16 -5.02
C PRO A 136 21.69 -4.91 -3.54
N ALA A 137 21.76 -3.64 -3.11
CA ALA A 137 21.92 -3.29 -1.70
C ALA A 137 20.58 -3.43 -0.97
N PRO A 138 20.53 -4.08 0.20
CA PRO A 138 19.30 -4.19 1.00
C PRO A 138 18.64 -2.83 1.23
N GLY A 139 17.34 -2.77 0.93
CA GLY A 139 16.53 -1.57 1.09
C GLY A 139 16.67 -0.52 0.00
N GLN A 140 17.54 -0.72 -1.00
CA GLN A 140 17.67 0.20 -2.11
C GLN A 140 16.53 -0.01 -3.12
N TYR A 141 15.71 1.01 -3.32
CA TYR A 141 14.75 1.05 -4.43
C TYR A 141 14.62 2.46 -5.03
N ARG A 142 14.06 2.52 -6.24
CA ARG A 142 13.68 3.76 -6.92
C ARG A 142 12.27 3.62 -7.47
N TYR A 143 11.38 4.52 -7.06
CA TYR A 143 10.00 4.59 -7.53
C TYR A 143 9.86 5.58 -8.70
N GLN A 144 9.13 5.18 -9.74
CA GLN A 144 8.87 5.99 -10.93
C GLN A 144 7.40 5.86 -11.34
N PRO A 145 6.57 6.89 -11.07
CA PRO A 145 5.21 6.92 -11.57
C PRO A 145 5.21 7.40 -13.03
N GLN A 146 4.51 6.67 -13.89
CA GLN A 146 4.26 7.05 -15.27
C GLN A 146 2.76 7.27 -15.46
N ARG A 147 2.38 8.47 -15.95
CA ARG A 147 1.01 8.71 -16.40
C ARG A 147 0.76 7.91 -17.67
N THR A 148 -0.26 7.07 -17.68
CA THR A 148 -0.83 6.58 -18.93
C THR A 148 -1.61 7.71 -19.59
N ARG A 149 -1.43 7.88 -20.90
CA ARG A 149 -2.11 8.90 -21.71
C ARG A 149 -3.59 8.56 -21.88
#